data_AF-A0A7Z7N2I2-F1
#
_entry.id   AF-A0A7Z7N2I2-F1
#
_cell.length_a   1.000
_cell.length_b   1.000
_cell.length_c   1.000
_cell.angle_alpha   90.00
_cell.angle_beta   90.00
_cell.angle_gamma   90.00
#
_symmetry.space_group_name_H-M   'P 1'
#
loop_
_entity.id
_entity.type
_entity.pdbx_description
1 polymer ?
#
loop_
_entity_poly.entity_id
_entity_poly.type
_entity_poly.pdbx_seq_one_letter_code
_entity_poly.pdbx_strand_id
1 'polypeptide(L)'
;MTHDTADAHAAMRTRAVTAAAVGTALEWFDFTLYGALAATVLPKLFFPAMDPTTALLASLATFGVGLAARPLGAIICGHLGDKLGRRNLMLGTVSIMGLSSMLMGILPTYASIGLWAPVLLVVLRILQGFALGGESTGAQLMAIEHASPDRRGKYSGLLGLCSPLSQIMANGALLLLSSTMSAEAFDSYGWRIPFLLSFVLIVVGVYIRLKVSETPAFVELRKTQVVKVASPLRDALRLHWRTVLRWMLFFCGPAAIFYLIVVFSLSYITKTLAVPKQTGFLLLMGANVCAIAGALAGGMLSDKIGRRKALAIGSTATLVMLFFYFQILDTKSFLPMLAAMGFFLGFTQFQSGIQPVAFAEAFPTNVRYSGSALAYTGANLVAGGPMPVLAVWLFALCNGSPWGVVAVCVAFNVISLIAILTAPETLGIDLNRTDSAAQIVGDDDYAPASMSNSH
;
A
#
# COMPACT_ATOMS: atom_id res chain seq x y z
N MET A 1 20.68 23.75 -29.28
CA MET A 1 20.30 22.33 -29.17
C MET A 1 20.22 21.79 -27.73
N THR A 2 20.57 22.56 -26.69
CA THR A 2 20.61 22.09 -25.30
C THR A 2 19.43 22.52 -24.41
N HIS A 3 18.68 23.55 -24.81
CA HIS A 3 17.50 24.04 -24.06
C HIS A 3 16.24 23.22 -24.35
N ASP A 4 15.96 22.92 -25.64
CA ASP A 4 14.79 22.12 -26.05
C ASP A 4 14.79 20.69 -25.50
N THR A 5 15.98 20.08 -25.34
CA THR A 5 16.09 18.74 -24.78
C THR A 5 15.86 18.73 -23.28
N ALA A 6 16.38 19.73 -22.54
CA ALA A 6 16.16 19.87 -21.11
C ALA A 6 14.67 20.11 -20.78
N ASP A 7 14.00 20.97 -21.56
CA ASP A 7 12.57 21.26 -21.41
C ASP A 7 11.70 20.05 -21.78
N ALA A 8 12.09 19.28 -22.81
CA ALA A 8 11.43 18.03 -23.16
C ALA A 8 11.60 16.93 -22.08
N HIS A 9 12.78 16.83 -21.45
CA HIS A 9 13.04 15.91 -20.35
C HIS A 9 12.27 16.29 -19.08
N ALA A 10 12.16 17.60 -18.78
CA ALA A 10 11.37 18.10 -17.67
C ALA A 10 9.86 17.85 -17.89
N ALA A 11 9.35 18.09 -19.10
CA ALA A 11 7.97 17.81 -19.46
C ALA A 11 7.64 16.30 -19.42
N MET A 12 8.55 15.44 -19.86
CA MET A 12 8.40 13.98 -19.74
C MET A 12 8.42 13.51 -18.28
N ARG A 13 9.32 14.04 -17.44
CA ARG A 13 9.34 13.74 -15.99
C ARG A 13 8.03 14.10 -15.33
N THR A 14 7.54 15.32 -15.55
CA THR A 14 6.26 15.78 -14.97
C THR A 14 5.10 14.91 -15.43
N ARG A 15 5.02 14.55 -16.71
CA ARG A 15 3.97 13.64 -17.23
C ARG A 15 4.04 12.25 -16.60
N ALA A 16 5.22 11.67 -16.46
CA ALA A 16 5.41 10.36 -15.86
C ALA A 16 5.02 10.36 -14.37
N VAL A 17 5.41 11.39 -13.62
CA VAL A 17 5.05 11.56 -12.20
C VAL A 17 3.54 11.75 -12.04
N THR A 18 2.90 12.58 -12.87
CA THR A 18 1.43 12.75 -12.82
C THR A 18 0.70 11.45 -13.18
N ALA A 19 1.17 10.69 -14.17
CA ALA A 19 0.60 9.39 -14.52
C ALA A 19 0.71 8.37 -13.36
N ALA A 20 1.86 8.33 -12.69
CA ALA A 20 2.09 7.49 -11.53
C ALA A 20 1.22 7.89 -10.33
N ALA A 21 1.09 9.19 -10.07
CA ALA A 21 0.26 9.72 -8.99
C ALA A 21 -1.23 9.42 -9.23
N VAL A 22 -1.72 9.63 -10.46
CA VAL A 22 -3.11 9.29 -10.82
C VAL A 22 -3.34 7.79 -10.67
N GLY A 23 -2.49 6.94 -11.23
CA GLY A 23 -2.63 5.47 -11.08
C GLY A 23 -2.67 5.03 -9.63
N THR A 24 -1.76 5.56 -8.81
CA THR A 24 -1.75 5.32 -7.35
C THR A 24 -3.04 5.80 -6.69
N ALA A 25 -3.56 6.96 -7.10
CA ALA A 25 -4.80 7.48 -6.56
C ALA A 25 -5.99 6.58 -6.89
N LEU A 26 -6.07 6.04 -8.12
CA LEU A 26 -7.12 5.11 -8.54
C LEU A 26 -7.07 3.80 -7.75
N GLU A 27 -5.87 3.25 -7.56
CA GLU A 27 -5.64 2.06 -6.75
C GLU A 27 -6.23 2.25 -5.34
N TRP A 28 -5.80 3.32 -4.66
CA TRP A 28 -6.21 3.54 -3.27
C TRP A 28 -7.69 3.87 -3.13
N PHE A 29 -8.30 4.47 -4.16
CA PHE A 29 -9.74 4.72 -4.18
C PHE A 29 -10.53 3.41 -4.14
N ASP A 30 -10.31 2.52 -5.11
CA ASP A 30 -11.03 1.23 -5.22
C ASP A 30 -10.77 0.33 -4.02
N PHE A 31 -9.53 0.36 -3.54
CA PHE A 31 -9.10 -0.47 -2.43
C PHE A 31 -9.73 -0.02 -1.09
N THR A 32 -9.78 1.29 -0.82
CA THR A 32 -10.49 1.84 0.35
C THR A 32 -11.99 1.61 0.25
N LEU A 33 -12.58 1.83 -0.94
CA LEU A 33 -14.00 1.60 -1.17
C LEU A 33 -14.38 0.16 -0.82
N TYR A 34 -13.63 -0.83 -1.34
CA TYR A 34 -13.87 -2.23 -1.03
C TYR A 34 -13.67 -2.51 0.46
N GLY A 35 -12.58 -2.04 1.08
CA GLY A 35 -12.31 -2.28 2.51
C GLY A 35 -13.44 -1.78 3.41
N ALA A 36 -13.94 -0.57 3.15
CA ALA A 36 -15.06 0.01 3.87
C ALA A 36 -16.35 -0.79 3.71
N LEU A 37 -16.66 -1.24 2.48
CA LEU A 37 -17.83 -2.06 2.20
C LEU A 37 -17.69 -3.48 2.77
N ALA A 38 -16.50 -4.05 2.77
CA ALA A 38 -16.20 -5.36 3.35
C ALA A 38 -16.44 -5.39 4.86
N ALA A 39 -16.18 -4.29 5.55
CA ALA A 39 -16.44 -4.11 6.98
C ALA A 39 -17.91 -3.81 7.31
N THR A 40 -18.75 -3.44 6.33
CA THR A 40 -20.10 -2.88 6.60
C THR A 40 -21.23 -3.61 5.89
N VAL A 41 -21.21 -3.65 4.55
CA VAL A 41 -22.35 -4.05 3.70
C VAL A 41 -22.14 -5.41 3.02
N LEU A 42 -20.94 -5.75 2.57
CA LEU A 42 -20.71 -7.01 1.86
C LEU A 42 -21.02 -8.27 2.68
N PRO A 43 -20.81 -8.32 4.02
CA PRO A 43 -21.15 -9.51 4.82
C PRO A 43 -22.60 -9.97 4.62
N LYS A 44 -23.56 -9.03 4.63
CA LYS A 44 -24.98 -9.34 4.47
C LYS A 44 -25.41 -9.63 3.02
N LEU A 45 -24.67 -9.13 2.03
CA LEU A 45 -25.06 -9.27 0.61
C LEU A 45 -24.47 -10.52 -0.05
N PHE A 46 -23.26 -10.91 0.36
CA PHE A 46 -22.51 -11.99 -0.26
C PHE A 46 -22.38 -13.23 0.62
N PHE A 47 -22.56 -13.09 1.93
CA PHE A 47 -22.44 -14.18 2.90
C PHE A 47 -23.66 -14.31 3.86
N PRO A 48 -24.92 -14.12 3.40
CA PRO A 48 -26.09 -14.09 4.30
C PRO A 48 -26.42 -15.44 4.95
N ALA A 49 -25.90 -16.55 4.41
CA ALA A 49 -26.14 -17.90 4.95
C ALA A 49 -25.27 -18.23 6.18
N MET A 50 -24.30 -17.38 6.51
CA MET A 50 -23.41 -17.52 7.65
C MET A 50 -23.93 -16.71 8.84
N ASP A 51 -23.54 -17.07 10.07
CA ASP A 51 -23.77 -16.20 11.21
C ASP A 51 -23.03 -14.86 11.05
N PRO A 52 -23.44 -13.78 11.74
CA PRO A 52 -22.91 -12.44 11.53
C PRO A 52 -21.39 -12.32 11.65
N THR A 53 -20.76 -13.05 12.57
CA THR A 53 -19.31 -13.00 12.78
C THR A 53 -18.59 -13.71 11.66
N THR A 54 -19.06 -14.90 11.26
CA THR A 54 -18.46 -15.67 10.16
C THR A 54 -18.65 -14.97 8.82
N ALA A 55 -19.80 -14.32 8.57
CA ALA A 55 -20.04 -13.51 7.39
C ALA A 55 -19.07 -12.31 7.29
N LEU A 56 -18.78 -11.65 8.40
CA LEU A 56 -17.79 -10.57 8.47
C LEU A 56 -16.37 -11.10 8.21
N LEU A 57 -15.99 -12.22 8.83
CA LEU A 57 -14.70 -12.86 8.60
C LEU A 57 -14.51 -13.25 7.13
N ALA A 58 -15.52 -13.83 6.48
CA ALA A 58 -15.46 -14.21 5.07
C ALA A 58 -15.33 -12.99 4.13
N SER A 59 -16.06 -11.92 4.44
CA SER A 59 -15.96 -10.64 3.71
C SER A 59 -14.57 -10.00 3.83
N LEU A 60 -14.01 -9.95 5.03
CA LEU A 60 -12.65 -9.45 5.29
C LEU A 60 -11.57 -10.37 4.73
N ALA A 61 -11.79 -11.69 4.72
CA ALA A 61 -10.89 -12.64 4.07
C ALA A 61 -10.84 -12.38 2.56
N THR A 62 -11.99 -12.09 1.94
CA THR A 62 -12.05 -11.72 0.52
C THR A 62 -11.28 -10.43 0.23
N PHE A 63 -11.28 -9.47 1.16
CA PHE A 63 -10.41 -8.29 1.09
C PHE A 63 -8.92 -8.70 1.13
N GLY A 64 -8.54 -9.53 2.10
CA GLY A 64 -7.18 -10.01 2.33
C GLY A 64 -6.62 -10.86 1.17
N VAL A 65 -7.44 -11.68 0.52
CA VAL A 65 -7.04 -12.48 -0.66
C VAL A 65 -6.53 -11.59 -1.80
N GLY A 66 -7.13 -10.41 -2.00
CA GLY A 66 -6.63 -9.44 -2.98
C GLY A 66 -5.22 -8.95 -2.65
N LEU A 67 -4.89 -8.76 -1.37
CA LEU A 67 -3.52 -8.43 -0.96
C LEU A 67 -2.57 -9.62 -1.12
N ALA A 68 -3.04 -10.83 -0.84
CA ALA A 68 -2.26 -12.05 -1.00
C ALA A 68 -1.92 -12.37 -2.47
N ALA A 69 -2.71 -11.87 -3.42
CA ALA A 69 -2.44 -11.99 -4.85
C ALA A 69 -1.32 -11.03 -5.35
N ARG A 70 -1.02 -9.95 -4.61
CA ARG A 70 -0.04 -8.93 -5.03
C ARG A 70 1.39 -9.46 -5.23
N PRO A 71 1.98 -10.28 -4.33
CA PRO A 71 3.32 -10.83 -4.56
C PRO A 71 3.42 -11.62 -5.87
N LEU A 72 2.41 -12.45 -6.17
CA LEU A 72 2.37 -13.22 -7.41
C LEU A 72 2.28 -12.28 -8.63
N GLY A 73 1.46 -11.24 -8.53
CA GLY A 73 1.38 -10.15 -9.48
C GLY A 73 2.72 -9.46 -9.72
N ALA A 74 3.42 -9.08 -8.64
CA ALA A 74 4.72 -8.41 -8.73
C ALA A 74 5.76 -9.25 -9.48
N ILE A 75 5.82 -10.55 -9.18
CA ILE A 75 6.77 -11.47 -9.80
C ILE A 75 6.46 -11.68 -11.29
N ILE A 76 5.21 -12.01 -11.61
CA ILE A 76 4.82 -12.35 -12.98
C ILE A 76 4.77 -11.10 -13.86
N CYS A 77 4.14 -10.03 -13.39
CA CYS A 77 4.09 -8.76 -14.13
C CYS A 77 5.49 -8.17 -14.28
N GLY A 78 6.36 -8.25 -13.27
CA GLY A 78 7.76 -7.83 -13.41
C GLY A 78 8.47 -8.53 -14.57
N HIS A 79 8.38 -9.86 -14.62
CA HIS A 79 8.96 -10.66 -15.72
C HIS A 79 8.33 -10.34 -17.08
N LEU A 80 7.00 -10.20 -17.14
CA LEU A 80 6.29 -9.87 -18.37
C LEU A 80 6.60 -8.44 -18.84
N GLY A 81 6.86 -7.50 -17.94
CA GLY A 81 7.25 -6.12 -18.26
C GLY A 81 8.59 -6.06 -18.96
N ASP A 82 9.54 -6.88 -18.51
CA ASP A 82 10.86 -6.99 -19.15
C ASP A 82 10.77 -7.62 -20.56
N LYS A 83 9.74 -8.45 -20.83
CA LYS A 83 9.54 -9.12 -22.13
C LYS A 83 8.66 -8.33 -23.11
N LEU A 84 7.55 -7.76 -22.63
CA LEU A 84 6.47 -7.15 -23.43
C LEU A 84 6.58 -5.63 -23.52
N GLY A 85 7.45 -5.01 -22.72
CA GLY A 85 7.52 -3.55 -22.55
C GLY A 85 6.74 -3.10 -21.32
N ARG A 86 7.36 -2.20 -20.54
CA ARG A 86 6.80 -1.69 -19.28
C ARG A 86 5.52 -0.89 -19.52
N ARG A 87 5.45 -0.14 -20.63
CA ARG A 87 4.25 0.62 -21.00
C ARG A 87 3.04 -0.28 -21.24
N ASN A 88 3.21 -1.33 -22.06
CA ASN A 88 2.12 -2.23 -22.43
C ASN A 88 1.63 -3.05 -21.24
N LEU A 89 2.55 -3.51 -20.40
CA LEU A 89 2.20 -4.20 -19.16
C LEU A 89 1.37 -3.29 -18.24
N MET A 90 1.81 -2.05 -18.00
CA MET A 90 1.07 -1.12 -17.14
C MET A 90 -0.32 -0.76 -17.68
N LEU A 91 -0.48 -0.69 -19.00
CA LEU A 91 -1.81 -0.53 -19.61
C LEU A 91 -2.69 -1.75 -19.35
N GLY A 92 -2.13 -2.96 -19.45
CA GLY A 92 -2.82 -4.20 -19.13
C GLY A 92 -3.25 -4.28 -17.67
N THR A 93 -2.35 -3.99 -16.72
CA THR A 93 -2.65 -4.06 -15.27
C THR A 93 -3.72 -3.06 -14.87
N VAL A 94 -3.64 -1.80 -15.30
CA VAL A 94 -4.69 -0.80 -15.00
C VAL A 94 -6.04 -1.20 -15.58
N SER A 95 -6.05 -1.78 -16.79
CA SER A 95 -7.28 -2.25 -17.43
C SER A 95 -7.91 -3.40 -16.66
N ILE A 96 -7.12 -4.41 -16.26
CA ILE A 96 -7.59 -5.55 -15.46
C ILE A 96 -8.11 -5.08 -14.10
N MET A 97 -7.36 -4.18 -13.44
CA MET A 97 -7.72 -3.64 -12.13
C MET A 97 -9.10 -3.00 -12.17
N GLY A 98 -9.31 -2.01 -13.03
CA GLY A 98 -10.59 -1.30 -13.01
C GLY A 98 -11.71 -2.08 -13.68
N LEU A 99 -11.44 -2.97 -14.65
CA LEU A 99 -12.48 -3.87 -15.16
C LEU A 99 -12.97 -4.77 -14.03
N SER A 100 -12.06 -5.28 -13.19
CA SER A 100 -12.43 -6.05 -12.00
C SER A 100 -13.28 -5.21 -11.04
N SER A 101 -12.95 -3.94 -10.82
CA SER A 101 -13.76 -3.00 -10.02
C SER A 101 -15.16 -2.79 -10.57
N MET A 102 -15.28 -2.51 -11.87
CA MET A 102 -16.58 -2.33 -12.53
C MET A 102 -17.42 -3.61 -12.45
N LEU A 103 -16.80 -4.77 -12.69
CA LEU A 103 -17.46 -6.08 -12.60
C LEU A 103 -17.97 -6.35 -11.18
N MET A 104 -17.25 -5.93 -10.13
CA MET A 104 -17.76 -6.00 -8.76
C MET A 104 -19.01 -5.13 -8.56
N GLY A 105 -19.05 -3.95 -9.19
CA GLY A 105 -20.20 -3.05 -9.15
C GLY A 105 -21.48 -3.63 -9.76
N ILE A 106 -21.37 -4.45 -10.82
CA ILE A 106 -22.53 -5.13 -11.43
C ILE A 106 -22.76 -6.56 -10.92
N LEU A 107 -21.91 -7.07 -10.04
CA LEU A 107 -21.97 -8.47 -9.60
C LEU A 107 -23.29 -8.78 -8.86
N PRO A 108 -24.07 -9.79 -9.26
CA PRO A 108 -25.29 -10.17 -8.54
C PRO A 108 -24.98 -10.63 -7.11
N THR A 109 -25.92 -10.39 -6.18
CA THR A 109 -25.76 -10.78 -4.76
C THR A 109 -26.10 -12.25 -4.54
N TYR A 110 -25.85 -12.75 -3.33
CA TYR A 110 -26.17 -14.13 -2.95
C TYR A 110 -27.65 -14.46 -3.15
N ALA A 111 -28.55 -13.48 -2.96
CA ALA A 111 -29.99 -13.66 -3.19
C ALA A 111 -30.34 -14.02 -4.65
N SER A 112 -29.51 -13.62 -5.62
CA SER A 112 -29.77 -13.85 -7.05
C SER A 112 -29.09 -15.10 -7.60
N ILE A 113 -27.84 -15.37 -7.20
CA ILE A 113 -27.02 -16.45 -7.79
C ILE A 113 -26.40 -17.41 -6.76
N GLY A 114 -26.81 -17.31 -5.49
CA GLY A 114 -26.34 -18.19 -4.41
C GLY A 114 -24.84 -18.11 -4.19
N LEU A 115 -24.21 -19.27 -3.97
CA LEU A 115 -22.78 -19.41 -3.66
C LEU A 115 -21.86 -18.85 -4.76
N TRP A 116 -22.33 -18.70 -6.00
CA TRP A 116 -21.53 -18.10 -7.07
C TRP A 116 -21.23 -16.63 -6.83
N ALA A 117 -22.06 -15.89 -6.08
CA ALA A 117 -21.82 -14.49 -5.77
C ALA A 117 -20.49 -14.27 -5.02
N PRO A 118 -20.27 -14.89 -3.84
CA PRO A 118 -18.99 -14.75 -3.14
C PRO A 118 -17.82 -15.37 -3.90
N VAL A 119 -18.01 -16.47 -4.65
CA VAL A 119 -16.93 -17.07 -5.47
C VAL A 119 -16.44 -16.08 -6.53
N LEU A 120 -17.36 -15.48 -7.30
CA LEU A 120 -17.01 -14.49 -8.31
C LEU A 120 -16.40 -13.23 -7.70
N LEU A 121 -16.89 -12.79 -6.53
CA LEU A 121 -16.30 -11.67 -5.79
C LEU A 121 -14.83 -11.95 -5.44
N VAL A 122 -14.52 -13.15 -4.94
CA VAL A 122 -13.15 -13.59 -4.64
C VAL A 122 -12.29 -13.62 -5.91
N VAL A 123 -12.80 -14.17 -7.01
CA VAL A 123 -12.07 -14.21 -8.29
C VAL A 123 -11.72 -12.81 -8.77
N LEU A 124 -12.69 -11.88 -8.78
CA LEU A 124 -12.46 -10.48 -9.15
C LEU A 124 -11.42 -9.81 -8.24
N ARG A 125 -11.43 -10.13 -6.94
CA ARG A 125 -10.44 -9.63 -5.99
C ARG A 125 -9.04 -10.18 -6.21
N ILE A 126 -8.90 -11.45 -6.59
CA ILE A 126 -7.62 -12.03 -6.97
C ILE A 126 -7.07 -11.34 -8.22
N LEU A 127 -7.91 -11.14 -9.25
CA LEU A 127 -7.52 -10.48 -10.49
C LEU A 127 -7.06 -9.03 -10.25
N GLN A 128 -7.83 -8.28 -9.47
CA GLN A 128 -7.51 -6.90 -9.09
C GLN A 128 -6.20 -6.84 -8.29
N GLY A 129 -6.04 -7.71 -7.29
CA GLY A 129 -4.85 -7.79 -6.45
C GLY A 129 -3.59 -8.17 -7.22
N PHE A 130 -3.71 -9.14 -8.13
CA PHE A 130 -2.64 -9.54 -9.03
C PHE A 130 -2.18 -8.38 -9.92
N ALA A 131 -3.11 -7.63 -10.53
CA ALA A 131 -2.77 -6.49 -11.37
C ALA A 131 -1.97 -5.40 -10.62
N LEU A 132 -2.34 -5.15 -9.36
CA LEU A 132 -1.73 -4.12 -8.51
C LEU A 132 -0.30 -4.43 -8.05
N GLY A 133 0.07 -5.71 -7.97
CA GLY A 133 1.33 -6.15 -7.39
C GLY A 133 2.59 -5.57 -8.03
N GLY A 134 2.61 -5.45 -9.37
CA GLY A 134 3.79 -4.96 -10.11
C GLY A 134 3.85 -3.45 -10.31
N GLU A 135 2.71 -2.76 -10.21
CA GLU A 135 2.57 -1.35 -10.59
C GLU A 135 3.01 -0.39 -9.47
N SER A 136 2.59 -0.67 -8.24
CA SER A 136 2.79 0.21 -7.08
C SER A 136 4.26 0.40 -6.70
N THR A 137 5.04 -0.69 -6.63
CA THR A 137 6.47 -0.60 -6.30
C THR A 137 7.28 0.10 -7.40
N GLY A 138 6.95 -0.15 -8.67
CA GLY A 138 7.65 0.48 -9.79
C GLY A 138 7.49 2.00 -9.83
N ALA A 139 6.27 2.48 -9.59
CA ALA A 139 5.97 3.91 -9.51
C ALA A 139 6.75 4.60 -8.37
N GLN A 140 6.82 3.97 -7.20
CA GLN A 140 7.56 4.49 -6.06
C GLN A 140 9.05 4.63 -6.35
N LEU A 141 9.68 3.55 -6.85
CA LEU A 141 11.11 3.57 -7.16
C LEU A 141 11.45 4.58 -8.24
N MET A 142 10.64 4.65 -9.30
CA MET A 142 10.84 5.62 -10.38
C MET A 142 10.86 7.05 -9.83
N ALA A 143 9.94 7.41 -8.94
CA ALA A 143 9.91 8.75 -8.36
C ALA A 143 11.12 9.04 -7.46
N ILE A 144 11.59 8.07 -6.68
CA ILE A 144 12.77 8.24 -5.81
C ILE A 144 14.07 8.31 -6.61
N GLU A 145 14.23 7.50 -7.66
CA GLU A 145 15.44 7.49 -8.50
C GLU A 145 15.66 8.80 -9.26
N HIS A 146 14.60 9.56 -9.52
CA HIS A 146 14.68 10.88 -10.15
C HIS A 146 14.81 12.05 -9.16
N ALA A 147 14.76 11.77 -7.85
CA ALA A 147 14.89 12.79 -6.82
C ALA A 147 16.38 13.04 -6.47
N SER A 148 16.73 14.30 -6.23
CA SER A 148 18.07 14.66 -5.75
C SER A 148 18.32 14.05 -4.36
N PRO A 149 19.56 13.66 -4.02
CA PRO A 149 19.87 12.96 -2.76
C PRO A 149 19.36 13.65 -1.48
N ASP A 150 19.35 14.98 -1.48
CA ASP A 150 18.93 15.85 -0.37
C ASP A 150 17.41 15.96 -0.19
N ARG A 151 16.61 15.47 -1.16
CA ARG A 151 15.15 15.63 -1.19
C ARG A 151 14.39 14.33 -1.35
N ARG A 152 15.07 13.19 -1.34
CA ARG A 152 14.42 11.89 -1.59
C ARG A 152 13.30 11.61 -0.60
N GLY A 153 13.49 11.93 0.68
CA GLY A 153 12.46 11.83 1.71
C GLY A 153 11.27 12.73 1.42
N LYS A 154 11.47 13.99 1.00
CA LYS A 154 10.37 14.87 0.58
C LYS A 154 9.55 14.27 -0.56
N TYR A 155 10.18 13.73 -1.61
CA TYR A 155 9.46 13.08 -2.71
C TYR A 155 8.77 11.79 -2.26
N SER A 156 9.38 11.04 -1.35
CA SER A 156 8.77 9.88 -0.69
C SER A 156 7.48 10.26 0.05
N GLY A 157 7.48 11.37 0.79
CA GLY A 157 6.29 11.89 1.46
C GLY A 157 5.20 12.36 0.49
N LEU A 158 5.60 12.96 -0.64
CA LEU A 158 4.68 13.34 -1.71
C LEU A 158 3.99 12.15 -2.37
N LEU A 159 4.69 11.02 -2.51
CA LEU A 159 4.06 9.77 -2.94
C LEU A 159 3.12 9.23 -1.86
N GLY A 160 3.57 9.28 -0.59
CA GLY A 160 2.81 8.80 0.56
C GLY A 160 1.45 9.47 0.72
N LEU A 161 1.31 10.76 0.41
CA LEU A 161 0.02 11.47 0.53
C LEU A 161 -1.04 11.06 -0.49
N CYS A 162 -0.65 10.43 -1.61
CA CYS A 162 -1.60 10.00 -2.64
C CYS A 162 -2.60 8.98 -2.07
N SER A 163 -2.15 8.10 -1.16
CA SER A 163 -3.01 7.14 -0.49
C SER A 163 -4.12 7.84 0.31
N PRO A 164 -3.84 8.60 1.39
CA PRO A 164 -4.87 9.20 2.22
C PRO A 164 -5.79 10.17 1.47
N LEU A 165 -5.29 10.87 0.44
CA LEU A 165 -6.14 11.71 -0.41
C LEU A 165 -7.24 10.89 -1.11
N SER A 166 -6.87 9.75 -1.70
CA SER A 166 -7.84 8.84 -2.32
C SER A 166 -8.81 8.22 -1.32
N GLN A 167 -8.36 7.94 -0.09
CA GLN A 167 -9.25 7.42 0.94
C GLN A 167 -10.29 8.45 1.37
N ILE A 168 -9.93 9.74 1.41
CA ILE A 168 -10.89 10.82 1.67
C ILE A 168 -11.94 10.84 0.57
N MET A 169 -11.53 10.72 -0.70
CA MET A 169 -12.47 10.69 -1.83
C MET A 169 -13.40 9.46 -1.79
N ALA A 170 -12.86 8.27 -1.52
CA ALA A 170 -13.65 7.04 -1.44
C ALA A 170 -14.65 7.06 -0.27
N ASN A 171 -14.20 7.45 0.93
CA ASN A 171 -15.07 7.58 2.10
C ASN A 171 -16.08 8.72 1.92
N GLY A 172 -15.70 9.81 1.26
CA GLY A 172 -16.59 10.91 0.90
C GLY A 172 -17.72 10.48 -0.04
N ALA A 173 -17.41 9.68 -1.05
CA ALA A 173 -18.42 9.10 -1.94
C ALA A 173 -19.39 8.18 -1.18
N LEU A 174 -18.88 7.30 -0.31
CA LEU A 174 -19.70 6.44 0.53
C LEU A 174 -20.55 7.24 1.53
N LEU A 175 -20.00 8.29 2.13
CA LEU A 175 -20.71 9.19 3.03
C LEU A 175 -21.85 9.89 2.30
N LEU A 176 -21.57 10.50 1.14
CA LEU A 176 -22.56 11.19 0.32
C LEU A 176 -23.73 10.28 -0.03
N LEU A 177 -23.43 9.07 -0.54
CA LEU A 177 -24.48 8.11 -0.92
C LEU A 177 -25.24 7.61 0.31
N SER A 178 -24.55 7.34 1.42
CA SER A 178 -25.21 6.84 2.64
C SER A 178 -25.97 7.89 3.44
N SER A 179 -25.75 9.19 3.18
CA SER A 179 -26.50 10.29 3.81
C SER A 179 -27.67 10.79 2.95
N THR A 180 -27.60 10.60 1.63
CA THR A 180 -28.64 11.07 0.69
C THR A 180 -29.65 9.98 0.30
N MET A 181 -29.35 8.71 0.55
CA MET A 181 -30.21 7.57 0.21
C MET A 181 -30.82 6.92 1.45
N SER A 182 -31.96 6.22 1.29
CA SER A 182 -32.47 5.33 2.34
C SER A 182 -31.52 4.14 2.57
N ALA A 183 -31.64 3.49 3.72
CA ALA A 183 -30.85 2.31 4.02
C ALA A 183 -31.10 1.18 3.01
N GLU A 184 -32.35 0.94 2.60
CA GLU A 184 -32.66 -0.10 1.60
C GLU A 184 -32.11 0.26 0.21
N ALA A 185 -32.20 1.53 -0.19
CA ALA A 185 -31.67 2.00 -1.46
C ALA A 185 -30.14 1.88 -1.51
N PHE A 186 -29.46 2.22 -0.40
CA PHE A 186 -28.01 2.07 -0.30
C PHE A 186 -27.58 0.61 -0.39
N ASP A 187 -28.28 -0.28 0.31
CA ASP A 187 -27.96 -1.71 0.38
C ASP A 187 -28.29 -2.46 -0.91
N SER A 188 -29.29 -2.01 -1.67
CA SER A 188 -29.66 -2.61 -2.96
C SER A 188 -28.70 -2.22 -4.08
N TYR A 189 -28.50 -0.91 -4.31
CA TYR A 189 -27.66 -0.43 -5.42
C TYR A 189 -26.72 0.72 -5.07
N GLY A 190 -26.93 1.47 -3.99
CA GLY A 190 -26.08 2.63 -3.67
C GLY A 190 -24.60 2.29 -3.52
N TRP A 191 -24.27 1.17 -2.88
CA TRP A 191 -22.87 0.71 -2.73
C TRP A 191 -22.19 0.37 -4.07
N ARG A 192 -22.96 0.10 -5.13
CA ARG A 192 -22.44 -0.24 -6.46
C ARG A 192 -21.93 0.98 -7.21
N ILE A 193 -22.53 2.16 -6.96
CA ILE A 193 -22.27 3.39 -7.73
C ILE A 193 -20.79 3.76 -7.77
N PRO A 194 -20.03 3.77 -6.65
CA PRO A 194 -18.62 4.16 -6.71
C PRO A 194 -17.76 3.17 -7.50
N PHE A 195 -18.09 1.87 -7.49
CA PHE A 195 -17.39 0.86 -8.30
C PHE A 195 -17.65 1.03 -9.80
N LEU A 196 -18.85 1.46 -10.18
CA LEU A 196 -19.19 1.76 -11.58
C LEU A 196 -18.49 3.04 -12.05
N LEU A 197 -18.36 4.04 -11.17
CA LEU A 197 -17.58 5.24 -11.46
C LEU A 197 -16.09 4.93 -11.68
N SER A 198 -15.57 3.81 -11.17
CA SER A 198 -14.22 3.34 -11.49
C SER A 198 -14.01 3.12 -13.00
N PHE A 199 -15.07 2.94 -13.81
CA PHE A 199 -14.95 2.96 -15.27
C PHE A 199 -14.37 4.27 -15.81
N VAL A 200 -14.83 5.41 -15.28
CA VAL A 200 -14.29 6.73 -15.67
C VAL A 200 -12.82 6.84 -15.28
N LEU A 201 -12.49 6.31 -14.10
CA LEU A 201 -11.12 6.27 -13.59
C LEU A 201 -10.21 5.44 -14.50
N ILE A 202 -10.66 4.28 -15.00
CA ILE A 202 -9.93 3.47 -16.00
C ILE A 202 -9.69 4.28 -17.26
N VAL A 203 -10.73 4.90 -17.83
CA VAL A 203 -10.62 5.65 -19.08
C VAL A 203 -9.57 6.76 -18.95
N VAL A 204 -9.60 7.50 -17.84
CA VAL A 204 -8.60 8.52 -17.53
C VAL A 204 -7.21 7.91 -17.36
N GLY A 205 -7.08 6.82 -16.60
CA GLY A 205 -5.81 6.13 -16.37
C GLY A 205 -5.19 5.59 -17.67
N VAL A 206 -5.99 4.95 -18.52
CA VAL A 206 -5.59 4.46 -19.85
C VAL A 206 -5.20 5.63 -20.75
N TYR A 207 -6.00 6.69 -20.81
CA TYR A 207 -5.72 7.87 -21.63
C TYR A 207 -4.38 8.52 -21.26
N ILE A 208 -4.13 8.71 -19.96
CA ILE A 208 -2.88 9.29 -19.47
C ILE A 208 -1.71 8.37 -19.83
N ARG A 209 -1.86 7.06 -19.63
CA ARG A 209 -0.80 6.07 -19.90
C ARG A 209 -0.50 5.89 -21.39
N LEU A 210 -1.49 6.05 -22.27
CA LEU A 210 -1.29 6.05 -23.72
C LEU A 210 -0.35 7.19 -24.16
N LYS A 211 -0.33 8.30 -23.42
CA LYS A 211 0.54 9.46 -23.69
C LYS A 211 1.93 9.37 -23.05
N VAL A 212 2.23 8.32 -22.29
CA VAL A 212 3.57 8.08 -21.73
C VAL A 212 4.38 7.26 -22.73
N SER A 213 5.54 7.79 -23.13
CA SER A 213 6.53 7.10 -23.96
C SER A 213 7.26 6.02 -23.16
N GLU A 214 7.73 4.97 -23.83
CA GLU A 214 8.60 3.95 -23.22
C GLU A 214 9.83 4.62 -22.58
N THR A 215 10.36 4.07 -21.48
CA THR A 215 11.49 4.70 -20.80
C THR A 215 12.74 4.68 -21.70
N PRO A 216 13.50 5.78 -21.81
CA PRO A 216 14.71 5.84 -22.65
C PRO A 216 15.68 4.69 -22.35
N ALA A 217 15.84 4.33 -21.07
CA ALA A 217 16.65 3.18 -20.64
C ALA A 217 16.16 1.84 -21.23
N PHE A 218 14.84 1.61 -21.35
CA PHE A 218 14.31 0.38 -21.95
C PHE A 218 14.51 0.35 -23.48
N VAL A 219 14.44 1.52 -24.12
CA VAL A 219 14.74 1.67 -25.55
C VAL A 219 16.24 1.42 -25.82
N GLU A 220 17.12 1.96 -24.97
CA GLU A 220 18.59 1.75 -25.02
C GLU A 220 18.96 0.27 -24.80
N LEU A 221 18.29 -0.37 -23.82
CA LEU A 221 18.51 -1.77 -23.46
C LEU A 221 17.96 -2.75 -24.50
N ARG A 222 17.02 -2.34 -25.36
CA ARG A 222 16.63 -3.11 -26.55
C ARG A 222 17.63 -2.99 -27.69
N LYS A 223 18.35 -1.87 -27.78
CA LYS A 223 19.37 -1.61 -28.82
C LYS A 223 20.70 -2.29 -28.50
N THR A 224 21.03 -2.38 -27.22
CA THR A 224 22.21 -3.08 -26.74
C THR A 224 21.82 -4.52 -26.41
N GLN A 225 22.38 -5.53 -27.11
CA GLN A 225 22.16 -6.96 -26.80
C GLN A 225 22.86 -7.36 -25.48
N VAL A 226 22.61 -6.64 -24.40
CA VAL A 226 23.25 -6.88 -23.11
C VAL A 226 22.60 -8.10 -22.46
N VAL A 227 23.48 -8.96 -21.97
CA VAL A 227 23.20 -10.22 -21.27
C VAL A 227 22.06 -10.05 -20.27
N LYS A 228 20.99 -10.83 -20.44
CA LYS A 228 19.90 -10.96 -19.46
C LYS A 228 20.51 -11.30 -18.10
N VAL A 229 20.41 -10.41 -17.12
CA VAL A 229 20.67 -10.77 -15.72
C VAL A 229 19.77 -11.95 -15.38
N ALA A 230 20.37 -13.03 -14.90
CA ALA A 230 19.72 -14.32 -14.69
C ALA A 230 18.78 -14.26 -13.48
N SER A 231 17.55 -13.76 -13.68
CA SER A 231 16.49 -13.66 -12.67
C SER A 231 16.82 -12.75 -11.47
N PRO A 232 16.56 -11.43 -11.58
CA PRO A 232 16.74 -10.45 -10.50
C PRO A 232 16.03 -10.81 -9.18
N LEU A 233 14.92 -11.56 -9.23
CA LEU A 233 14.24 -12.07 -8.04
C LEU A 233 15.07 -13.14 -7.33
N ARG A 234 15.69 -14.05 -8.09
CA ARG A 234 16.59 -15.09 -7.56
C ARG A 234 17.82 -14.45 -6.92
N ASP A 235 18.38 -13.43 -7.54
CA ASP A 235 19.54 -12.71 -7.02
C ASP A 235 19.20 -11.92 -5.75
N ALA A 236 18.05 -11.24 -5.72
CA ALA A 236 17.57 -10.55 -4.51
C ALA A 236 17.40 -11.52 -3.32
N LEU A 237 16.82 -12.70 -3.57
CA LEU A 237 16.61 -13.74 -2.56
C LEU A 237 17.89 -14.50 -2.18
N ARG A 238 18.91 -14.54 -3.02
CA ARG A 238 20.17 -15.20 -2.69
C ARG A 238 21.15 -14.26 -1.99
N LEU A 239 21.32 -13.06 -2.53
CA LEU A 239 22.33 -12.10 -2.10
C LEU A 239 21.83 -11.17 -1.00
N HIS A 240 20.53 -10.87 -0.96
CA HIS A 240 19.97 -9.83 -0.08
C HIS A 240 18.77 -10.29 0.76
N TRP A 241 18.60 -11.59 1.01
CA TRP A 241 17.46 -12.09 1.79
C TRP A 241 17.36 -11.48 3.19
N ARG A 242 18.50 -11.19 3.85
CA ARG A 242 18.53 -10.53 5.16
C ARG A 242 17.98 -9.12 5.09
N THR A 243 18.32 -8.39 4.02
CA THR A 243 17.82 -7.03 3.76
C THR A 243 16.33 -7.08 3.44
N VAL A 244 15.90 -8.00 2.56
CA VAL A 244 14.47 -8.22 2.26
C VAL A 244 13.69 -8.51 3.55
N LEU A 245 14.13 -9.48 4.33
CA LEU A 245 13.47 -9.89 5.57
C LEU A 245 13.40 -8.72 6.57
N ARG A 246 14.50 -7.98 6.76
CA ARG A 246 14.52 -6.82 7.67
C ARG A 246 13.51 -5.76 7.27
N TRP A 247 13.48 -5.35 6.01
CA TRP A 247 12.55 -4.32 5.54
C TRP A 247 11.10 -4.82 5.46
N MET A 248 10.90 -6.13 5.23
CA MET A 248 9.60 -6.78 5.38
C MET A 248 9.11 -6.71 6.83
N LEU A 249 9.94 -7.12 7.81
CA LEU A 249 9.61 -7.09 9.23
C LEU A 249 9.36 -5.68 9.75
N PHE A 250 10.14 -4.70 9.28
CA PHE A 250 9.87 -3.29 9.55
C PHE A 250 8.46 -2.88 9.08
N PHE A 251 8.05 -3.27 7.88
CA PHE A 251 6.78 -2.78 7.34
C PHE A 251 5.55 -3.55 7.85
N CYS A 252 5.73 -4.71 8.51
CA CYS A 252 4.64 -5.47 9.12
C CYS A 252 3.82 -4.65 10.14
N GLY A 253 4.47 -3.93 11.05
CA GLY A 253 3.82 -3.10 12.08
C GLY A 253 2.96 -1.99 11.47
N PRO A 254 3.54 -1.08 10.66
CA PRO A 254 2.79 -0.05 9.95
C PRO A 254 1.65 -0.62 9.09
N ALA A 255 1.90 -1.72 8.37
CA ALA A 255 0.87 -2.36 7.55
C ALA A 255 -0.30 -2.89 8.40
N ALA A 256 -0.02 -3.66 9.45
CA ALA A 256 -1.04 -4.17 10.36
C ALA A 256 -1.87 -3.02 10.96
N ILE A 257 -1.20 -2.02 11.52
CA ILE A 257 -1.87 -0.88 12.16
C ILE A 257 -2.70 -0.08 11.15
N PHE A 258 -2.21 0.10 9.93
CA PHE A 258 -2.97 0.76 8.88
C PHE A 258 -4.31 0.05 8.64
N TYR A 259 -4.30 -1.27 8.42
CA TYR A 259 -5.52 -2.05 8.18
C TYR A 259 -6.40 -2.20 9.42
N LEU A 260 -5.81 -2.19 10.61
CA LEU A 260 -6.55 -2.08 11.87
C LEU A 260 -7.41 -0.81 11.85
N ILE A 261 -6.82 0.34 11.55
CA ILE A 261 -7.52 1.63 11.61
C ILE A 261 -8.54 1.80 10.48
N VAL A 262 -8.17 1.48 9.23
CA VAL A 262 -9.00 1.83 8.08
C VAL A 262 -10.08 0.78 7.75
N VAL A 263 -9.93 -0.46 8.23
CA VAL A 263 -10.89 -1.55 7.97
C VAL A 263 -11.52 -2.06 9.26
N PHE A 264 -10.72 -2.55 10.21
CA PHE A 264 -11.26 -3.15 11.42
C PHE A 264 -11.99 -2.13 12.30
N SER A 265 -11.43 -0.94 12.53
CA SER A 265 -12.07 0.07 13.36
C SER A 265 -13.42 0.52 12.81
N LEU A 266 -13.61 0.52 11.49
CA LEU A 266 -14.93 0.80 10.91
C LEU A 266 -15.96 -0.27 11.30
N SER A 267 -15.58 -1.55 11.26
CA SER A 267 -16.43 -2.63 11.77
C SER A 267 -16.65 -2.50 13.28
N TYR A 268 -15.61 -2.23 14.07
CA TYR A 268 -15.71 -2.05 15.52
C TYR A 268 -16.68 -0.93 15.89
N ILE A 269 -16.52 0.25 15.28
CA ILE A 269 -17.35 1.43 15.51
C ILE A 269 -18.81 1.15 15.13
N THR A 270 -19.06 0.50 14.00
CA THR A 270 -20.42 0.31 13.49
C THR A 270 -21.15 -0.90 14.06
N LYS A 271 -20.45 -2.00 14.31
CA LYS A 271 -21.03 -3.28 14.77
C LYS A 271 -20.97 -3.45 16.28
N THR A 272 -19.86 -3.05 16.91
CA THR A 272 -19.67 -3.20 18.36
C THR A 272 -20.16 -1.98 19.13
N LEU A 273 -19.73 -0.78 18.72
CA LEU A 273 -20.13 0.46 19.41
C LEU A 273 -21.52 0.94 19.01
N ALA A 274 -22.10 0.38 17.95
CA ALA A 274 -23.38 0.74 17.36
C ALA A 274 -23.47 2.22 16.92
N VAL A 275 -22.32 2.80 16.55
CA VAL A 275 -22.25 4.16 16.00
C VAL A 275 -22.63 4.12 14.51
N PRO A 276 -23.38 5.11 13.98
CA PRO A 276 -23.76 5.15 12.57
C PRO A 276 -22.55 5.08 11.62
N LYS A 277 -22.70 4.35 10.49
CA LYS A 277 -21.65 4.21 9.47
C LYS A 277 -21.17 5.55 8.90
N GLN A 278 -22.07 6.53 8.80
CA GLN A 278 -21.78 7.89 8.36
C GLN A 278 -20.73 8.55 9.27
N THR A 279 -20.86 8.39 10.59
CA THR A 279 -19.87 8.87 11.56
C THR A 279 -18.54 8.14 11.38
N GLY A 280 -18.55 6.83 11.13
CA GLY A 280 -17.35 6.07 10.80
C GLY A 280 -16.61 6.59 9.56
N PHE A 281 -17.34 6.91 8.48
CA PHE A 281 -16.76 7.52 7.28
C PHE A 281 -16.17 8.91 7.55
N LEU A 282 -16.87 9.76 8.31
CA LEU A 282 -16.37 11.07 8.72
C LEU A 282 -15.08 10.98 9.55
N LEU A 283 -15.04 10.05 10.51
CA LEU A 283 -13.86 9.80 11.33
C LEU A 283 -12.66 9.37 10.47
N LEU A 284 -12.87 8.48 9.49
CA LEU A 284 -11.82 8.07 8.56
C LEU A 284 -11.37 9.20 7.65
N MET A 285 -12.28 10.04 7.15
CA MET A 285 -11.91 11.21 6.35
C MET A 285 -11.05 12.17 7.15
N GLY A 286 -11.48 12.53 8.37
CA GLY A 286 -10.71 13.41 9.24
C GLY A 286 -9.38 12.80 9.67
N ALA A 287 -9.33 11.49 9.94
CA ALA A 287 -8.08 10.80 10.24
C ALA A 287 -7.11 10.83 9.06
N ASN A 288 -7.61 10.72 7.82
CA ASN A 288 -6.78 10.81 6.62
C ASN A 288 -6.20 12.22 6.38
N VAL A 289 -6.82 13.28 6.90
CA VAL A 289 -6.21 14.63 6.89
C VAL A 289 -4.94 14.64 7.75
N CYS A 290 -4.99 14.07 8.96
CA CYS A 290 -3.80 13.88 9.80
C CYS A 290 -2.77 12.97 9.12
N ALA A 291 -3.25 12.00 8.34
CA ALA A 291 -2.41 11.06 7.61
C ALA A 291 -1.65 11.69 6.42
N ILE A 292 -2.26 12.66 5.73
CA ILE A 292 -1.56 13.51 4.74
C ILE A 292 -0.43 14.28 5.41
N ALA A 293 -0.73 14.95 6.53
CA ALA A 293 0.27 15.69 7.29
C ALA A 293 1.39 14.76 7.79
N GLY A 294 1.03 13.58 8.28
CA GLY A 294 1.96 12.52 8.70
C GLY A 294 2.90 12.11 7.58
N ALA A 295 2.39 11.71 6.41
CA ALA A 295 3.21 11.29 5.28
C ALA A 295 4.22 12.35 4.83
N LEU A 296 3.78 13.61 4.73
CA LEU A 296 4.64 14.74 4.40
C LEU A 296 5.71 14.99 5.46
N ALA A 297 5.29 15.04 6.74
CA ALA A 297 6.20 15.26 7.86
C ALA A 297 7.25 14.16 7.97
N GLY A 298 6.85 12.89 7.80
CA GLY A 298 7.75 11.74 7.82
C GLY A 298 8.81 11.81 6.75
N GLY A 299 8.37 11.97 5.50
CA GLY A 299 9.28 12.12 4.36
C GLY A 299 10.28 13.26 4.57
N MET A 300 9.79 14.46 4.89
CA MET A 300 10.64 15.64 5.09
C MET A 300 11.57 15.54 6.30
N LEU A 301 11.12 14.93 7.41
CA LEU A 301 11.96 14.78 8.59
C LEU A 301 13.07 13.75 8.36
N SER A 302 12.79 12.70 7.58
CA SER A 302 13.77 11.65 7.27
C SER A 302 14.99 12.15 6.50
N ASP A 303 14.85 13.23 5.72
CA ASP A 303 15.96 13.90 5.04
C ASP A 303 16.85 14.68 6.03
N LYS A 304 16.31 15.12 7.17
CA LYS A 304 17.03 15.92 8.17
C LYS A 304 17.74 15.09 9.23
N ILE A 305 17.06 14.08 9.77
CA ILE A 305 17.56 13.31 10.93
C ILE A 305 17.97 11.88 10.59
N GLY A 306 17.83 11.48 9.32
CA GLY A 306 18.01 10.11 8.88
C GLY A 306 16.73 9.28 8.93
N ARG A 307 16.73 8.17 8.17
CA ARG A 307 15.56 7.31 7.94
C ARG A 307 15.31 6.48 9.18
N ARG A 308 16.37 5.97 9.82
CA ARG A 308 16.27 5.13 11.01
C ARG A 308 15.63 5.87 12.18
N LYS A 309 16.14 7.07 12.49
CA LYS A 309 15.62 7.88 13.60
C LYS A 309 14.17 8.31 13.34
N ALA A 310 13.86 8.76 12.13
CA ALA A 310 12.50 9.15 11.77
C ALA A 310 11.52 7.97 11.88
N LEU A 311 11.86 6.81 11.31
CA LEU A 311 11.02 5.60 11.42
C LEU A 311 10.81 5.16 12.87
N ALA A 312 11.84 5.22 13.71
CA ALA A 312 11.73 4.87 15.13
C ALA A 312 10.77 5.79 15.89
N ILE A 313 10.74 7.09 15.57
CA ILE A 313 9.76 8.05 16.13
C ILE A 313 8.34 7.61 15.79
N GLY A 314 8.08 7.36 14.50
CA GLY A 314 6.77 6.92 14.03
C GLY A 314 6.33 5.60 14.69
N SER A 315 7.23 4.61 14.73
CA SER A 315 6.94 3.31 15.34
C SER A 315 6.65 3.45 16.84
N THR A 316 7.48 4.19 17.58
CA THR A 316 7.27 4.43 19.02
C THR A 316 5.95 5.14 19.29
N ALA A 317 5.60 6.16 18.51
CA ALA A 317 4.32 6.86 18.65
C ALA A 317 3.13 5.92 18.40
N THR A 318 3.19 5.10 17.33
CA THR A 318 2.15 4.10 17.07
C THR A 318 2.06 3.02 18.16
N LEU A 319 3.19 2.64 18.77
CA LEU A 319 3.23 1.69 19.89
C LEU A 319 2.51 2.24 21.12
N VAL A 320 2.75 3.51 21.47
CA VAL A 320 2.06 4.18 22.57
C VAL A 320 0.57 4.27 22.30
N MET A 321 0.17 4.67 21.08
CA MET A 321 -1.24 4.80 20.70
C MET A 321 -2.03 3.49 20.83
N LEU A 322 -1.42 2.32 20.59
CA LEU A 322 -2.07 1.02 20.71
C LEU A 322 -2.69 0.77 22.10
N PHE A 323 -2.09 1.30 23.17
CA PHE A 323 -2.56 1.10 24.54
C PHE A 323 -3.73 1.99 24.94
N PHE A 324 -4.04 3.03 24.15
CA PHE A 324 -5.12 4.00 24.46
C PHE A 324 -6.23 4.01 23.41
N TYR A 325 -5.96 3.46 22.23
CA TYR A 325 -6.82 3.59 21.06
C TYR A 325 -8.25 3.12 21.32
N PHE A 326 -8.43 1.90 21.80
CA PHE A 326 -9.76 1.33 22.03
C PHE A 326 -10.49 1.99 23.19
N GLN A 327 -9.81 2.33 24.29
CA GLN A 327 -10.47 3.05 25.39
C GLN A 327 -11.02 4.41 24.94
N ILE A 328 -10.29 5.12 24.06
CA ILE A 328 -10.78 6.39 23.50
C ILE A 328 -11.95 6.14 22.54
N LEU A 329 -11.91 5.08 21.73
CA LEU A 329 -13.04 4.73 20.86
C LEU A 329 -14.32 4.40 21.66
N ASP A 330 -14.17 3.71 22.79
CA ASP A 330 -15.28 3.30 23.66
C ASP A 330 -16.02 4.49 24.29
N THR A 331 -15.42 5.69 24.29
CA THR A 331 -16.11 6.92 24.71
C THR A 331 -17.29 7.29 23.79
N LYS A 332 -17.31 6.78 22.55
CA LYS A 332 -18.29 7.08 21.50
C LYS A 332 -18.45 8.58 21.19
N SER A 333 -17.51 9.41 21.65
CA SER A 333 -17.51 10.85 21.43
C SER A 333 -16.73 11.19 20.18
N PHE A 334 -17.35 11.95 19.28
CA PHE A 334 -16.80 12.22 17.95
C PHE A 334 -15.39 12.83 17.99
N LEU A 335 -15.16 13.87 18.80
CA LEU A 335 -13.86 14.56 18.84
C LEU A 335 -12.73 13.68 19.39
N PRO A 336 -12.88 13.00 20.54
CA PRO A 336 -11.89 12.03 21.03
C PRO A 336 -11.60 10.90 20.03
N MET A 337 -12.64 10.32 19.42
CA MET A 337 -12.46 9.30 18.39
C MET A 337 -11.68 9.83 17.19
N LEU A 338 -12.01 11.04 16.71
CA LEU A 338 -11.33 11.69 15.60
C LEU A 338 -9.86 11.93 15.92
N ALA A 339 -9.56 12.45 17.12
CA ALA A 339 -8.20 12.67 17.56
C ALA A 339 -7.41 11.35 17.65
N ALA A 340 -7.97 10.32 18.28
CA ALA A 340 -7.31 9.01 18.40
C ALA A 340 -7.04 8.37 17.04
N MET A 341 -8.05 8.31 16.15
CA MET A 341 -7.90 7.79 14.79
C MET A 341 -6.93 8.63 13.96
N GLY A 342 -7.01 9.95 14.07
CA GLY A 342 -6.16 10.90 13.33
C GLY A 342 -4.70 10.83 13.73
N PHE A 343 -4.38 10.85 15.02
CA PHE A 343 -2.98 10.68 15.47
C PHE A 343 -2.45 9.29 15.14
N PHE A 344 -3.26 8.23 15.36
CA PHE A 344 -2.80 6.88 15.11
C PHE A 344 -2.54 6.63 13.61
N LEU A 345 -3.44 7.08 12.73
CA LEU A 345 -3.26 6.99 11.29
C LEU A 345 -2.17 7.97 10.80
N GLY A 346 -2.07 9.14 11.43
CA GLY A 346 -1.04 10.15 11.20
C GLY A 346 0.37 9.58 11.36
N PHE A 347 0.68 8.97 12.52
CA PHE A 347 1.99 8.35 12.76
C PHE A 347 2.20 7.05 11.97
N THR A 348 1.12 6.37 11.57
CA THR A 348 1.21 5.23 10.65
C THR A 348 1.60 5.70 9.24
N GLN A 349 0.97 6.75 8.72
CA GLN A 349 1.33 7.31 7.42
C GLN A 349 2.64 8.10 7.46
N PHE A 350 3.06 8.61 8.62
CA PHE A 350 4.41 9.15 8.81
C PHE A 350 5.48 8.13 8.41
N GLN A 351 5.32 6.87 8.83
CA GLN A 351 6.22 5.78 8.44
C GLN A 351 6.08 5.42 6.96
N SER A 352 4.86 5.37 6.43
CA SER A 352 4.60 5.09 5.01
C SER A 352 5.13 6.18 4.08
N GLY A 353 5.18 7.44 4.53
CA GLY A 353 5.82 8.53 3.80
C GLY A 353 7.34 8.39 3.70
N ILE A 354 7.97 7.61 4.58
CA ILE A 354 9.41 7.31 4.56
C ILE A 354 9.70 6.00 3.81
N GLN A 355 8.73 5.07 3.78
CA GLN A 355 8.91 3.73 3.24
C GLN A 355 9.48 3.70 1.81
N PRO A 356 8.98 4.48 0.82
CA PRO A 356 9.52 4.44 -0.54
C PRO A 356 11.02 4.73 -0.60
N VAL A 357 11.50 5.80 0.06
CA VAL A 357 12.93 6.13 0.07
C VAL A 357 13.76 5.10 0.84
N ALA A 358 13.27 4.65 2.00
CA ALA A 358 13.99 3.69 2.83
C ALA A 358 14.17 2.34 2.10
N PHE A 359 13.16 1.93 1.33
CA PHE A 359 13.23 0.72 0.51
C PHE A 359 14.13 0.91 -0.70
N ALA A 360 14.09 2.07 -1.36
CA ALA A 360 14.94 2.33 -2.51
C ALA A 360 16.44 2.31 -2.16
N GLU A 361 16.83 2.95 -1.05
CA GLU A 361 18.23 3.07 -0.63
C GLU A 361 18.80 1.76 -0.04
N ALA A 362 17.93 0.91 0.51
CA ALA A 362 18.32 -0.38 1.09
C ALA A 362 18.97 -1.34 0.09
N PHE A 363 18.61 -1.26 -1.18
CA PHE A 363 19.02 -2.22 -2.20
C PHE A 363 19.88 -1.58 -3.30
N PRO A 364 20.92 -2.28 -3.78
CA PRO A 364 21.69 -1.86 -4.95
C PRO A 364 20.83 -1.93 -6.22
N THR A 365 21.22 -1.18 -7.25
CA THR A 365 20.39 -0.94 -8.46
C THR A 365 19.93 -2.22 -9.14
N ASN A 366 20.80 -3.22 -9.24
CA ASN A 366 20.56 -4.50 -9.91
C ASN A 366 19.44 -5.34 -9.29
N VAL A 367 19.18 -5.19 -7.98
CA VAL A 367 18.13 -5.94 -7.28
C VAL A 367 17.05 -5.08 -6.63
N ARG A 368 17.18 -3.74 -6.70
CA ARG A 368 16.30 -2.80 -6.00
C ARG A 368 14.83 -3.05 -6.24
N TYR A 369 14.42 -3.16 -7.51
CA TYR A 369 13.03 -3.40 -7.85
C TYR A 369 12.47 -4.66 -7.17
N SER A 370 13.15 -5.80 -7.34
CA SER A 370 12.70 -7.08 -6.80
C SER A 370 12.76 -7.12 -5.27
N GLY A 371 13.83 -6.58 -4.69
CA GLY A 371 14.03 -6.53 -3.23
C GLY A 371 12.99 -5.65 -2.53
N SER A 372 12.75 -4.43 -3.05
CA SER A 372 11.72 -3.53 -2.52
C SER A 372 10.32 -4.10 -2.71
N ALA A 373 10.01 -4.70 -3.87
CA ALA A 373 8.71 -5.29 -4.14
C ALA A 373 8.41 -6.46 -3.20
N LEU A 374 9.38 -7.34 -2.99
CA LEU A 374 9.22 -8.49 -2.12
C LEU A 374 9.09 -8.08 -0.65
N ALA A 375 9.88 -7.11 -0.19
CA ALA A 375 9.74 -6.58 1.17
C ALA A 375 8.35 -5.95 1.40
N TYR A 376 7.86 -5.17 0.43
CA TYR A 376 6.61 -4.42 0.56
C TYR A 376 5.39 -5.34 0.49
N THR A 377 5.34 -6.18 -0.54
CA THR A 377 4.22 -7.12 -0.75
C THR A 377 4.24 -8.25 0.27
N GLY A 378 5.42 -8.71 0.69
CA GLY A 378 5.58 -9.72 1.75
C GLY A 378 5.06 -9.23 3.10
N ALA A 379 5.34 -7.98 3.48
CA ALA A 379 4.82 -7.41 4.72
C ALA A 379 3.29 -7.28 4.69
N ASN A 380 2.72 -6.89 3.54
CA ASN A 380 1.27 -6.86 3.34
C ASN A 380 0.65 -8.26 3.34
N LEU A 381 1.35 -9.28 2.82
CA LEU A 381 0.87 -10.67 2.86
C LEU A 381 0.85 -11.21 4.30
N VAL A 382 1.92 -10.97 5.07
CA VAL A 382 2.09 -11.54 6.42
C VAL A 382 1.25 -10.81 7.47
N ALA A 383 1.26 -9.49 7.44
CA ALA A 383 0.67 -8.68 8.49
C ALA A 383 -0.55 -7.88 7.98
N GLY A 384 -0.41 -7.19 6.85
CA GLY A 384 -1.42 -6.23 6.42
C GLY A 384 -2.79 -6.86 6.08
N GLY A 385 -2.82 -7.78 5.10
CA GLY A 385 -4.05 -8.39 4.61
C GLY A 385 -4.77 -9.29 5.60
N PRO A 386 -4.06 -10.09 6.40
CA PRO A 386 -4.69 -10.86 7.47
C PRO A 386 -5.21 -10.00 8.63
N MET A 387 -4.70 -8.78 8.86
CA MET A 387 -4.98 -8.03 10.08
C MET A 387 -6.48 -7.83 10.37
N PRO A 388 -7.35 -7.42 9.42
CA PRO A 388 -8.77 -7.23 9.74
C PRO A 388 -9.45 -8.54 10.16
N VAL A 389 -9.09 -9.67 9.52
CA VAL A 389 -9.61 -11.01 9.86
C VAL A 389 -9.11 -11.43 11.25
N LEU A 390 -7.80 -11.31 11.49
CA LEU A 390 -7.19 -11.61 12.78
C LEU A 390 -7.81 -10.75 13.90
N ALA A 391 -8.07 -9.47 13.63
CA ALA A 391 -8.67 -8.57 14.60
C ALA A 391 -10.10 -8.99 14.96
N VAL A 392 -10.95 -9.31 13.98
CA VAL A 392 -12.31 -9.83 14.24
C VAL A 392 -12.26 -11.17 14.98
N TRP A 393 -11.39 -12.08 14.56
CA TRP A 393 -11.25 -13.40 15.18
C TRP A 393 -10.78 -13.31 16.63
N LEU A 394 -9.73 -12.54 16.91
CA LEU A 394 -9.22 -12.32 18.27
C LEU A 394 -10.22 -11.58 19.14
N PHE A 395 -10.92 -10.60 18.59
CA PHE A 395 -11.97 -9.89 19.30
C PHE A 395 -13.11 -10.83 19.73
N ALA A 396 -13.54 -11.73 18.84
CA ALA A 396 -14.53 -12.75 19.16
C ALA A 396 -14.00 -13.76 20.19
N LEU A 397 -12.76 -14.25 20.01
CA LEU A 397 -12.11 -15.21 20.91
C LEU A 397 -11.95 -14.65 22.34
N CYS A 398 -11.68 -13.34 22.47
CA CYS A 398 -11.52 -12.66 23.74
C CYS A 398 -12.84 -12.06 24.28
N ASN A 399 -14.00 -12.60 23.89
CA ASN A 399 -15.33 -12.19 24.38
C ASN A 399 -15.60 -10.68 24.22
N GLY A 400 -15.19 -10.09 23.10
CA GLY A 400 -15.35 -8.66 22.82
C GLY A 400 -14.32 -7.75 23.49
N SER A 401 -13.25 -8.31 24.05
CA SER A 401 -12.11 -7.52 24.54
C SER A 401 -11.13 -7.21 23.39
N PRO A 402 -10.72 -5.94 23.20
CA PRO A 402 -9.77 -5.56 22.15
C PRO A 402 -8.32 -5.95 22.48
N TRP A 403 -8.03 -6.37 23.71
CA TRP A 403 -6.65 -6.60 24.18
C TRP A 403 -5.92 -7.72 23.43
N GLY A 404 -6.63 -8.74 22.93
CA GLY A 404 -6.03 -9.75 22.04
C GLY A 404 -5.53 -9.14 20.73
N VAL A 405 -6.30 -8.22 20.15
CA VAL A 405 -5.92 -7.46 18.95
C VAL A 405 -4.74 -6.54 19.24
N VAL A 406 -4.80 -5.81 20.36
CA VAL A 406 -3.71 -4.92 20.82
C VAL A 406 -2.41 -5.71 20.99
N ALA A 407 -2.44 -6.88 21.63
CA ALA A 407 -1.25 -7.70 21.85
C ALA A 407 -0.56 -8.10 20.53
N VAL A 408 -1.34 -8.51 19.51
CA VAL A 408 -0.79 -8.86 18.20
C VAL A 408 -0.23 -7.64 17.47
N CYS A 409 -0.92 -6.50 17.50
CA CYS A 409 -0.40 -5.28 16.89
C CYS A 409 0.85 -4.74 17.62
N VAL A 410 0.92 -4.86 18.95
CA VAL A 410 2.11 -4.56 19.75
C VAL A 410 3.26 -5.47 19.33
N ALA A 411 3.03 -6.77 19.18
CA ALA A 411 4.05 -7.71 18.72
C ALA A 411 4.60 -7.32 17.34
N PHE A 412 3.72 -7.06 16.36
CA PHE A 412 4.16 -6.60 15.03
C PHE A 412 4.93 -5.27 15.12
N ASN A 413 4.46 -4.29 15.89
CA ASN A 413 5.13 -2.99 15.99
C ASN A 413 6.49 -3.08 16.71
N VAL A 414 6.62 -3.91 17.75
CA VAL A 414 7.89 -4.16 18.45
C VAL A 414 8.89 -4.84 17.51
N ILE A 415 8.46 -5.85 16.75
CA ILE A 415 9.30 -6.48 15.71
C ILE A 415 9.76 -5.43 14.69
N SER A 416 8.84 -4.57 14.24
CA SER A 416 9.18 -3.48 13.32
C SER A 416 10.17 -2.49 13.91
N LEU A 417 9.99 -2.09 15.17
CA LEU A 417 10.89 -1.20 15.89
C LEU A 417 12.29 -1.80 16.02
N ILE A 418 12.39 -3.08 16.39
CA ILE A 418 13.68 -3.79 16.45
C ILE A 418 14.35 -3.84 15.07
N ALA A 419 13.59 -4.13 14.01
CA ALA A 419 14.11 -4.14 12.64
C ALA A 419 14.62 -2.75 12.21
N ILE A 420 13.94 -1.67 12.60
CA ILE A 420 14.40 -0.28 12.37
C ILE A 420 15.69 0.00 13.14
N LEU A 421 15.71 -0.26 14.46
CA LEU A 421 16.82 0.12 15.32
C LEU A 421 18.12 -0.62 14.96
N THR A 422 17.99 -1.86 14.47
CA THR A 422 19.12 -2.67 14.00
C THR A 422 19.50 -2.44 12.54
N ALA A 423 18.73 -1.62 11.80
CA ALA A 423 19.06 -1.25 10.44
C ALA A 423 20.24 -0.24 10.39
N PRO A 424 21.08 -0.28 9.35
CA PRO A 424 22.00 0.81 9.07
C PRO A 424 21.22 2.06 8.65
N GLU A 425 21.80 3.23 8.89
CA GLU A 425 21.28 4.48 8.35
C GLU A 425 21.56 4.56 6.84
N THR A 426 20.59 5.06 6.06
CA THR A 426 20.67 5.09 4.60
C THR A 426 20.74 6.50 4.00
N LEU A 427 20.66 7.53 4.84
CA LEU A 427 20.79 8.92 4.41
C LEU A 427 22.09 9.17 3.63
N GLY A 428 21.92 9.66 2.40
CA GLY A 428 23.03 10.06 1.53
C GLY A 428 23.65 8.91 0.72
N ILE A 429 23.13 7.68 0.81
CA ILE A 429 23.65 6.56 0.00
C ILE A 429 23.47 6.85 -1.50
N ASP A 430 24.50 6.56 -2.29
CA ASP A 430 24.41 6.60 -3.75
C ASP A 430 23.47 5.49 -4.26
N LEU A 431 22.44 5.90 -5.03
CA LEU A 431 21.50 4.97 -5.65
C LEU A 431 22.08 4.33 -6.91
N ASN A 432 23.23 4.74 -7.42
CA ASN A 432 23.84 4.10 -8.59
C ASN A 432 24.77 2.95 -8.21
N ARG A 433 24.93 2.64 -6.91
CA ARG A 433 25.72 1.50 -6.46
C ARG A 433 25.22 0.19 -7.07
N THR A 434 26.15 -0.56 -7.64
CA THR A 434 25.92 -1.90 -8.16
C THR A 434 26.85 -2.86 -7.44
N ASP A 435 26.37 -4.06 -7.14
CA ASP A 435 27.21 -5.11 -6.59
C ASP A 435 27.87 -5.85 -7.77
N SER A 436 29.20 -5.96 -7.75
CA SER A 436 29.99 -6.55 -8.86
C SER A 436 29.82 -8.07 -8.92
N ALA A 437 29.88 -8.64 -10.12
CA ALA A 437 29.84 -10.10 -10.35
C ALA A 437 30.93 -10.89 -9.58
N ALA A 438 32.02 -10.24 -9.17
CA ALA A 438 33.05 -10.85 -8.32
C ALA A 438 32.59 -11.12 -6.87
N GLN A 439 31.57 -10.42 -6.37
CA GLN A 439 30.90 -10.77 -5.10
C GLN A 439 29.88 -11.92 -5.26
N ILE A 440 29.60 -12.34 -6.51
CA ILE A 440 28.60 -13.37 -6.87
C ILE A 440 29.24 -14.78 -6.89
N VAL A 441 30.57 -14.89 -6.92
CA VAL A 441 31.32 -16.15 -6.88
C VAL A 441 32.39 -16.01 -5.79
N GLY A 442 32.18 -16.71 -4.67
CA GLY A 442 32.78 -16.45 -3.34
C GLY A 442 34.29 -16.23 -3.23
N ASP A 443 34.68 -15.50 -2.18
CA ASP A 443 35.60 -16.02 -1.16
C ASP A 443 35.37 -15.29 0.18
N ASP A 444 35.45 -16.06 1.27
CA ASP A 444 35.43 -15.58 2.66
C ASP A 444 36.73 -14.80 2.94
N ASP A 445 36.79 -13.51 2.62
CA ASP A 445 37.57 -12.51 3.37
C ASP A 445 37.55 -11.16 2.63
N TYR A 446 36.91 -10.13 3.22
CA TYR A 446 37.41 -8.77 3.02
C TYR A 446 37.04 -7.83 4.16
N ALA A 447 38.07 -7.40 4.90
CA ALA A 447 38.09 -6.29 5.83
C ALA A 447 37.84 -4.93 5.13
N PRO A 448 37.29 -3.91 5.80
CA PRO A 448 36.92 -2.66 5.15
C PRO A 448 38.13 -1.88 4.62
N ALA A 449 38.06 -1.47 3.36
CA ALA A 449 39.07 -0.62 2.72
C ALA A 449 39.13 0.76 3.39
N SER A 450 40.32 1.11 3.89
CA SER A 450 40.70 2.42 4.38
C SER A 450 40.58 3.49 3.30
N MET A 451 40.07 4.66 3.68
CA MET A 451 40.10 5.89 2.89
C MET A 451 41.53 6.23 2.48
N SER A 452 41.82 6.27 1.17
CA SER A 452 43.04 6.93 0.68
C SER A 452 42.75 8.42 0.49
N ASN A 453 43.33 9.24 1.37
CA ASN A 453 43.60 10.64 1.08
C ASN A 453 44.52 10.74 -0.14
N SER A 454 44.24 11.68 -1.04
CA SER A 454 45.24 12.18 -1.98
C SER A 454 45.35 13.70 -1.82
N HIS A 455 46.57 14.12 -1.51
CA HIS A 455 47.09 15.48 -1.51
C HIS A 455 46.96 16.16 -2.87
#